data_AF-A0A159Z555-F1
#
_entry.id   AF-A0A159Z555-F1
#
_cell.length_a   1.000
_cell.length_b   1.000
_cell.length_c   1.000
_cell.angle_alpha   90.00
_cell.angle_beta   90.00
_cell.angle_gamma   90.00
#
_symmetry.space_group_name_H-M   'P 1'
#
loop_
_entity.id
_entity.type
_entity.pdbx_description
1 polymer ?
#
loop_
_entity_poly.entity_id
_entity_poly.type
_entity_poly.pdbx_seq_one_letter_code
_entity_poly.pdbx_strand_id
1 'polypeptide(L)'
;MRSGLLALALLLFLVAAARDGLDAWVDATVLPSLAIETSVEVRARDGSLLRAFTVSDGRWRLEPGPVDPGLLQMLVAYEDKRFYSHAGVDPGRCCAPLGRRR
;
A
#
# COMPACT_ATOMS: atom_id res chain seq x y z
N MET A 1 44.76 -8.41 10.37
CA MET A 1 43.65 -7.68 11.00
C MET A 1 43.16 -6.49 10.17
N ARG A 2 44.03 -5.58 9.71
CA ARG A 2 43.64 -4.41 8.86
C ARG A 2 42.90 -4.78 7.56
N SER A 3 43.36 -5.80 6.83
CA SER A 3 42.73 -6.20 5.56
C SER A 3 41.31 -6.75 5.73
N GLY A 4 41.03 -7.41 6.87
CA GLY A 4 39.68 -7.89 7.20
C GLY A 4 38.71 -6.76 7.50
N LEU A 5 39.18 -5.72 8.21
CA LEU A 5 38.40 -4.51 8.47
C LEU A 5 38.11 -3.74 7.18
N LEU A 6 39.09 -3.61 6.28
CA LEU A 6 38.89 -2.98 4.98
C LEU A 6 37.92 -3.75 4.08
N ALA A 7 38.01 -5.08 4.06
CA ALA A 7 37.09 -5.93 3.31
C ALA A 7 35.65 -5.81 3.85
N LEU A 8 35.47 -5.81 5.17
CA LEU A 8 34.17 -5.62 5.80
C LEU A 8 33.60 -4.22 5.51
N ALA A 9 34.42 -3.17 5.61
CA ALA A 9 34.01 -1.81 5.29
C ALA A 9 33.58 -1.67 3.83
N LEU A 10 34.32 -2.28 2.90
CA LEU A 10 33.96 -2.30 1.48
C LEU A 10 32.64 -3.07 1.26
N LEU A 11 32.45 -4.21 1.91
CA LEU A 11 31.22 -4.99 1.81
C LEU A 11 30.01 -4.17 2.29
N LEU A 12 30.12 -3.54 3.47
CA LEU A 12 29.06 -2.70 4.02
C LEU A 12 28.74 -1.50 3.11
N PHE A 13 29.77 -0.87 2.55
CA PHE A 13 29.62 0.23 1.62
C PHE A 13 28.87 -0.20 0.35
N LEU A 14 29.24 -1.34 -0.25
CA LEU A 14 28.58 -1.87 -1.44
C LEU A 14 27.11 -2.23 -1.17
N VAL A 15 26.81 -2.82 -0.01
CA VAL A 15 25.43 -3.14 0.39
C VAL A 15 24.60 -1.87 0.57
N ALA A 16 25.16 -0.84 1.21
CA ALA A 16 24.49 0.45 1.39
C ALA A 16 24.21 1.12 0.03
N ALA A 17 25.22 1.21 -0.84
CA ALA A 17 25.07 1.80 -2.17
C ALA A 17 24.03 1.06 -3.04
N ALA A 18 23.98 -0.27 -2.95
CA ALA A 18 22.98 -1.08 -3.64
C ALA A 18 21.56 -0.81 -3.12
N ARG A 19 21.41 -0.66 -1.80
CA ARG A 19 20.13 -0.32 -1.16
C ARG A 19 19.65 1.06 -1.60
N ASP A 20 20.51 2.07 -1.53
CA ASP A 20 20.16 3.45 -1.90
C ASP A 20 19.79 3.54 -3.40
N GLY A 21 20.49 2.79 -4.25
CA GLY A 21 20.16 2.68 -5.68
C GLY A 21 18.80 2.01 -5.94
N LEU A 22 18.43 1.01 -5.15
CA LEU A 22 17.12 0.38 -5.22
C LEU A 22 16.02 1.35 -4.80
N ASP A 23 16.22 2.04 -3.68
CA ASP A 23 15.24 3.01 -3.15
C ASP A 23 15.01 4.14 -4.17
N ALA A 24 16.08 4.71 -4.75
CA ALA A 24 15.98 5.73 -5.78
C ALA A 24 15.28 5.25 -7.06
N TRP A 25 15.46 3.98 -7.45
CA TRP A 25 14.76 3.40 -8.59
C TRP A 25 13.26 3.21 -8.33
N VAL A 26 12.90 2.79 -7.12
CA VAL A 26 11.49 2.71 -6.69
C VAL A 26 10.85 4.09 -6.71
N ASP A 27 11.51 5.09 -6.13
CA ASP A 27 10.99 6.47 -6.06
C ASP A 27 10.87 7.15 -7.42
N ALA A 28 11.70 6.77 -8.39
CA ALA A 28 11.60 7.23 -9.77
C ALA A 28 10.38 6.67 -10.52
N THR A 29 9.65 5.72 -9.93
CA THR A 29 8.45 5.14 -10.54
C THR A 29 7.33 6.18 -10.60
N VAL A 30 6.99 6.61 -11.82
CA VAL A 30 5.84 7.50 -12.05
C VAL A 30 4.56 6.71 -11.84
N LEU A 31 3.90 6.95 -10.70
CA LEU A 31 2.59 6.38 -10.41
C LEU A 31 1.54 7.06 -11.30
N PRO A 32 0.57 6.30 -11.85
CA PRO A 32 -0.59 6.89 -12.51
C PRO A 32 -1.35 7.77 -11.52
N SER A 33 -2.16 8.72 -12.01
CA SER A 33 -2.95 9.55 -11.11
C SER A 33 -3.86 8.69 -10.23
N LEU A 34 -3.63 8.72 -8.92
CA LEU A 34 -4.53 8.12 -7.93
C LEU A 34 -5.83 8.93 -7.74
N ALA A 35 -5.98 10.02 -8.49
CA ALA A 35 -7.23 10.78 -8.59
C ALA A 35 -8.30 9.88 -9.21
N ILE A 36 -9.07 9.25 -8.34
CA ILE A 36 -10.21 8.42 -8.69
C ILE A 36 -11.39 9.37 -8.87
N GLU A 37 -12.00 9.36 -10.06
CA GLU A 37 -13.26 10.03 -10.30
C GLU A 37 -14.31 9.46 -9.32
N THR A 38 -14.93 10.32 -8.52
CA THR A 38 -15.97 9.94 -7.58
C THR A 38 -17.34 10.06 -8.24
N SER A 39 -18.26 9.19 -7.85
CA SER A 39 -19.62 9.20 -8.34
C SER A 39 -20.29 10.54 -8.03
N VAL A 40 -21.00 11.13 -9.00
CA VAL A 40 -21.82 12.32 -8.72
C VAL A 40 -22.97 11.92 -7.81
N GLU A 41 -22.98 12.50 -6.61
CA GLU A 41 -24.01 12.26 -5.59
C GLU A 41 -25.07 13.38 -5.64
N VAL A 42 -26.33 13.00 -5.85
CA VAL A 42 -27.48 13.89 -5.69
C VAL A 42 -27.99 13.76 -4.26
N ARG A 43 -27.88 14.84 -3.50
CA ARG A 43 -28.30 14.92 -2.10
C ARG A 43 -29.53 15.83 -1.95
N ALA A 44 -30.42 15.47 -1.04
CA ALA A 44 -31.54 16.32 -0.64
C ALA A 44 -31.04 17.53 0.18
N ARG A 45 -31.93 18.51 0.42
CA ARG A 45 -31.61 19.71 1.22
C ARG A 45 -31.17 19.38 2.65
N ASP A 46 -31.61 18.26 3.20
CA ASP A 46 -31.23 17.75 4.52
C ASP A 46 -29.91 16.95 4.50
N GLY A 47 -29.27 16.81 3.33
CA GLY A 47 -28.02 16.08 3.14
C GLY A 47 -28.19 14.58 2.90
N SER A 48 -29.41 14.04 2.89
CA SER A 48 -29.67 12.62 2.60
C SER A 48 -29.38 12.27 1.14
N LEU A 49 -28.81 11.09 0.90
CA LEU A 49 -28.46 10.63 -0.45
C LEU A 49 -29.74 10.21 -1.18
N LEU A 50 -30.10 10.93 -2.25
CA LEU A 50 -31.26 10.60 -3.09
C LEU A 50 -30.90 9.64 -4.22
N ARG A 51 -29.72 9.84 -4.82
CA ARG A 51 -29.19 9.00 -5.91
C ARG A 51 -27.69 9.22 -6.05
N ALA A 52 -26.93 8.14 -6.23
CA ALA A 52 -25.55 8.23 -6.72
C ALA A 52 -25.49 7.65 -8.14
N PHE A 53 -24.78 8.34 -9.03
CA PHE A 53 -24.55 7.85 -10.39
C PHE A 53 -23.24 7.07 -10.45
N THR A 54 -23.25 5.91 -11.11
CA THR A 54 -22.04 5.11 -11.30
C THR A 54 -20.98 5.89 -12.07
N VAL A 55 -19.71 5.71 -11.72
CA VAL A 55 -18.61 6.15 -12.60
C VAL A 55 -18.62 5.34 -13.89
N SER A 56 -17.88 5.79 -14.90
CA SER A 56 -17.81 5.21 -16.25
C SER A 56 -17.64 3.68 -16.30
N ASP A 57 -17.04 3.07 -15.27
CA ASP A 57 -16.84 1.62 -15.12
C ASP A 57 -17.98 0.86 -14.41
N GLY A 58 -19.15 1.47 -14.21
CA GLY A 58 -20.32 0.82 -13.59
C GLY A 58 -20.19 0.56 -12.09
N ARG A 59 -19.11 1.03 -11.45
CA ARG A 59 -18.89 0.93 -10.01
C ARG A 59 -19.48 2.16 -9.30
N TRP A 60 -19.92 1.96 -8.07
CA TRP A 60 -20.33 3.04 -7.17
C TRP A 60 -19.10 3.44 -6.36
N ARG A 61 -18.68 4.70 -6.48
CA ARG A 61 -17.54 5.25 -5.73
C ARG A 61 -18.03 6.43 -4.91
N LEU A 62 -18.37 6.16 -3.66
CA LEU A 62 -18.87 7.15 -2.71
C LEU A 62 -17.71 7.69 -1.88
N GLU A 63 -17.84 8.93 -1.42
CA GLU A 63 -16.90 9.49 -0.44
C GLU A 63 -16.94 8.64 0.85
N PRO A 64 -15.78 8.25 1.41
CA PRO A 64 -15.76 7.46 2.64
C PRO A 64 -16.31 8.29 3.79
N GLY A 65 -17.44 7.84 4.34
CA GLY A 65 -17.98 8.34 5.61
C GLY A 65 -17.23 7.76 6.82
N PRO A 66 -17.68 8.05 8.05
CA PRO A 66 -17.16 7.39 9.25
C PRO A 66 -17.31 5.87 9.11
N VAL A 67 -16.20 5.15 9.27
CA VAL A 67 -16.14 3.69 9.17
C VAL A 67 -16.16 3.08 10.57
N ASP A 68 -16.92 2.00 10.75
CA ASP A 68 -16.95 1.24 11.99
C ASP A 68 -15.55 0.65 12.30
N PRO A 69 -14.95 0.93 13.48
CA PRO A 69 -13.69 0.33 13.88
C PRO A 69 -13.69 -1.21 13.87
N GLY A 70 -14.84 -1.86 14.06
CA GLY A 70 -14.98 -3.32 13.95
C GLY A 70 -14.75 -3.84 12.53
N LEU A 71 -15.23 -3.09 11.52
CA LEU A 71 -14.97 -3.42 10.11
C LEU A 71 -13.47 -3.36 9.80
N LEU A 72 -12.79 -2.30 10.26
CA LEU A 72 -11.35 -2.14 10.06
C LEU A 72 -10.56 -3.27 10.73
N GLN A 73 -10.91 -3.64 11.96
CA GLN A 73 -10.28 -4.74 12.68
C GLN A 73 -10.45 -6.07 11.94
N MET A 74 -11.66 -6.38 11.46
CA MET A 74 -11.91 -7.60 10.69
C MET A 74 -11.13 -7.60 9.38
N LEU A 75 -11.12 -6.48 8.65
CA LEU A 75 -10.44 -6.34 7.38
C LEU A 75 -8.93 -6.58 7.52
N VAL A 76 -8.30 -5.92 8.50
CA VAL A 76 -6.88 -6.13 8.82
C VAL A 76 -6.62 -7.58 9.25
N ALA A 77 -7.48 -8.18 10.07
CA ALA A 77 -7.29 -9.56 10.50
C ALA A 77 -7.39 -10.60 9.36
N TYR A 78 -8.20 -10.33 8.33
CA TYR A 78 -8.47 -11.28 7.25
C TYR A 78 -7.57 -11.09 6.02
N GLU A 79 -7.40 -9.86 5.56
CA GLU A 79 -6.66 -9.55 4.33
C GLU A 79 -5.16 -9.42 4.60
N ASP A 80 -4.78 -8.54 5.53
CA ASP A 80 -3.39 -8.25 5.85
C ASP A 80 -3.16 -8.05 7.35
N LYS A 81 -2.87 -9.17 8.03
CA LYS A 81 -2.59 -9.20 9.47
C LYS A 81 -1.41 -8.32 9.89
N ARG A 82 -0.53 -7.94 8.95
CA ARG A 82 0.66 -7.14 9.21
C ARG A 82 0.53 -5.72 8.67
N PHE A 83 -0.68 -5.28 8.35
CA PHE A 83 -0.93 -3.98 7.74
C PHE A 83 -0.18 -2.82 8.44
N TYR A 84 -0.18 -2.77 9.77
CA TYR A 84 0.47 -1.71 10.54
C TYR A 84 1.98 -1.89 10.78
N SER A 85 2.55 -3.05 10.46
CA SER A 85 3.94 -3.40 10.81
C SER A 85 4.82 -3.77 9.61
N HIS A 86 4.25 -3.87 8.40
CA HIS A 86 5.01 -4.16 7.19
C HIS A 86 5.50 -2.86 6.52
N ALA A 87 6.67 -2.92 5.88
CA ALA A 87 7.29 -1.77 5.21
C ALA A 87 6.70 -1.51 3.81
N GLY A 88 5.40 -1.74 3.61
CA GLY A 88 4.70 -1.69 2.32
C GLY A 88 4.92 -2.95 1.45
N VAL A 89 6.16 -3.43 1.35
CA VAL A 89 6.48 -4.71 0.68
C VAL A 89 6.96 -5.72 1.72
N ASP A 90 6.31 -6.88 1.78
CA ASP A 90 6.69 -7.97 2.67
C ASP A 90 7.59 -8.97 1.94
N PRO A 91 8.92 -8.99 2.18
CA PRO A 91 9.85 -9.88 1.47
C PRO A 91 9.50 -11.36 1.70
N GLY A 92 8.90 -11.67 2.86
CA GLY A 92 8.46 -13.01 3.21
C GLY A 92 7.24 -13.48 2.43
N ARG A 93 6.48 -12.59 1.76
CA ARG A 93 5.36 -12.96 0.89
C ARG A 93 5.67 -12.79 -0.59
N CYS A 94 6.49 -11.81 -0.97
CA CYS A 94 6.92 -11.66 -2.37
C CYS A 94 7.64 -12.90 -2.89
N CYS A 95 8.38 -13.59 -2.02
CA CYS A 95 9.20 -14.74 -2.39
C CYS A 95 8.72 -16.07 -1.78
N ALA A 96 7.66 -16.07 -0.96
CA ALA A 96 7.09 -17.32 -0.47
C ALA A 96 6.21 -17.97 -1.54
N PRO A 97 6.31 -19.30 -1.75
CA PRO A 97 5.40 -20.00 -2.63
C PRO A 97 3.96 -19.79 -2.12
N LEU A 98 3.07 -19.34 -3.02
CA LEU A 98 1.63 -19.20 -2.77
C LEU A 98 1.06 -20.55 -2.29
N GLY A 99 1.10 -20.82 -0.99
CA GLY A 99 0.74 -22.16 -0.53
C GLY A 99 0.70 -22.41 0.97
N ARG A 100 0.99 -21.44 1.84
CA ARG A 100 0.80 -21.61 3.28
C ARG A 100 -0.02 -20.47 3.88
N ARG A 101 -1.34 -20.61 3.80
CA ARG A 101 -2.26 -19.98 4.75
C ARG A 101 -2.41 -20.92 5.95
N ARG A 102 -2.06 -20.46 7.14
CA ARG A 102 -2.61 -20.92 8.42
C ARG A 102 -3.31 -19.74 9.07
#